data_AF-A0A2G9T8R4-F1
#
_entry.id   AF-A0A2G9T8R4-F1
#
_cell.length_a   1.000
_cell.length_b   1.000
_cell.length_c   1.000
_cell.angle_alpha   90.00
_cell.angle_beta   90.00
_cell.angle_gamma   90.00
#
_symmetry.space_group_name_H-M   'P 1'
#
loop_
_entity.id
_entity.type
_entity.pdbx_description
1 polymer ?
#
loop_
_entity_poly.entity_id
_entity_poly.type
_entity_poly.pdbx_seq_one_letter_code
_entity_poly.pdbx_strand_id
1 'polypeptide(L)' 'MKARAFLARLPQRVKQPWSTLYPEADTHALDLLDKLLTFNPQKRLVTIEFILLHSEEESINEEKWCGRNFICAECD' A
#
# COMPACT_ATOMS: atom_id res chain seq x y z
N MET A 1 -1.40 18.59 18.93
CA MET A 1 -0.36 18.66 17.89
C MET A 1 1.04 18.19 18.37
N LYS A 2 1.15 17.05 19.06
CA LYS A 2 2.47 16.56 19.53
C LYS A 2 3.28 15.90 18.40
N ALA A 3 2.63 15.14 17.53
CA ALA A 3 3.28 14.43 16.41
C ALA A 3 3.93 15.38 15.39
N ARG A 4 3.26 16.48 15.01
CA ARG A 4 3.81 17.45 14.04
C ARG A 4 5.06 18.14 14.56
N ALA A 5 5.05 18.56 15.83
CA ALA A 5 6.22 19.17 16.47
C ALA A 5 7.38 18.17 16.63
N PHE A 6 7.07 16.89 16.87
CA PHE A 6 8.08 15.83 16.91
C PHE A 6 8.73 15.59 15.54
N LEU A 7 7.92 15.42 14.48
CA LEU A 7 8.42 15.23 13.11
C LEU A 7 9.29 16.40 12.64
N ALA A 8 8.95 17.64 13.02
CA ALA A 8 9.72 18.83 12.66
C ALA A 8 11.12 18.89 13.31
N ARG A 9 11.36 18.14 14.39
CA ARG A 9 12.66 18.08 15.07
C ARG A 9 13.55 16.95 14.56
N LEU A 10 13.00 16.01 13.79
CA LEU A 10 13.77 14.90 13.25
C LEU A 10 14.69 15.41 12.12
N PRO A 11 15.91 14.87 11.99
CA PRO A 11 16.73 15.13 10.83
C PRO A 11 16.02 14.66 9.56
N GLN A 12 16.18 15.39 8.46
CA GLN A 12 15.64 14.96 7.18
C GLN A 12 16.27 13.62 6.78
N ARG A 13 15.41 12.65 6.48
CA ARG A 13 15.81 11.35 5.94
C ARG A 13 15.38 11.27 4.49
N VAL A 14 16.31 10.91 3.63
CA VAL A 14 16.01 10.57 2.24
C VAL A 14 15.34 9.21 2.17
N LYS A 15 14.44 9.06 1.22
CA LYS A 15 13.83 7.77 0.91
C LYS A 15 14.90 6.81 0.41
N GLN A 16 14.99 5.63 1.01
CA GLN A 16 15.85 4.58 0.49
C GLN A 16 15.14 3.89 -0.69
N PRO A 17 15.83 3.65 -1.81
CA PRO A 17 15.25 2.94 -2.92
C PRO A 17 15.02 1.47 -2.53
N TRP A 18 13.88 0.92 -2.94
CA TRP A 18 13.51 -0.46 -2.60
C TRP A 18 14.48 -1.49 -3.19
N SER A 19 15.10 -1.20 -4.33
CA SER A 19 16.13 -2.04 -4.95
C SER A 19 17.38 -2.22 -4.09
N THR A 20 17.68 -1.30 -3.18
CA THR A 20 18.80 -1.48 -2.23
C THR A 20 18.41 -2.39 -1.06
N LEU A 21 17.13 -2.39 -0.66
CA LEU A 21 16.62 -3.24 0.41
C LEU A 21 16.32 -4.66 -0.08
N TYR A 22 15.86 -4.78 -1.32
CA TYR A 22 15.47 -6.01 -1.98
C TYR A 22 16.14 -6.09 -3.37
N PRO A 23 17.44 -6.46 -3.44
CA PRO A 23 18.19 -6.48 -4.68
C PRO A 23 17.72 -7.57 -5.66
N GLU A 24 17.20 -8.68 -5.16
CA GLU A 24 16.73 -9.83 -5.95
C GLU A 24 15.24 -9.74 -6.31
N ALA A 25 14.54 -8.68 -5.89
CA ALA A 25 13.10 -8.55 -6.12
C ALA A 25 12.82 -8.05 -7.54
N ASP A 26 11.70 -8.51 -8.08
CA ASP A 26 11.24 -8.05 -9.38
C ASP A 26 10.95 -6.54 -9.37
N THR A 27 11.33 -5.89 -10.47
CA THR A 27 11.20 -4.44 -10.64
C THR A 27 9.75 -3.96 -10.57
N HIS A 28 8.79 -4.76 -11.03
CA HIS A 28 7.37 -4.40 -11.04
C HIS A 28 6.78 -4.53 -9.63
N ALA A 29 7.20 -5.56 -8.88
CA ALA A 29 6.85 -5.71 -7.47
C ALA A 29 7.38 -4.54 -6.61
N LEU A 30 8.60 -4.05 -6.89
CA LEU A 30 9.17 -2.90 -6.19
C LEU A 30 8.45 -1.58 -6.50
N ASP A 31 8.02 -1.38 -7.74
CA ASP A 31 7.23 -0.21 -8.13
C ASP A 31 5.83 -0.22 -7.48
N LEU A 32 5.19 -1.39 -7.43
CA LEU A 32 3.92 -1.58 -6.71
C LEU A 32 4.08 -1.27 -5.22
N LEU A 33 5.13 -1.80 -4.58
CA LEU A 33 5.43 -1.54 -3.17
C LEU A 33 5.56 -0.04 -2.90
N ASP A 34 6.18 0.70 -3.82
CA ASP A 34 6.37 2.14 -3.69
C ASP A 34 5.07 2.92 -3.66
N LYS A 35 4.15 2.52 -4.53
CA LYS A 35 2.81 3.10 -4.66
C LYS A 35 1.92 2.76 -3.46
N LEU A 36 2.07 1.57 -2.89
CA LEU A 36 1.33 1.10 -1.71
C LEU A 36 1.82 1.74 -0.41
N LEU A 37 3.13 1.89 -0.24
CA LEU A 37 3.75 2.40 0.99
C LEU A 37 4.04 3.91 0.95
N THR A 38 3.28 4.66 0.13
CA THR A 38 3.39 6.11 0.09
C THR A 38 2.90 6.75 1.40
N PHE A 39 3.69 7.68 1.94
CA PHE A 39 3.42 8.36 3.22
C PHE A 39 2.15 9.23 3.17
N ASN A 40 1.95 9.96 2.07
CA ASN A 40 0.76 10.78 1.90
C ASN A 40 -0.43 9.88 1.50
N PRO A 41 -1.48 9.78 2.34
CA PRO A 41 -2.61 8.89 2.06
C PRO A 41 -3.37 9.27 0.78
N GLN A 42 -3.35 10.54 0.36
CA GLN A 42 -3.99 10.98 -0.88
C GLN A 42 -3.23 10.53 -2.14
N LYS A 43 -1.94 10.19 -2.00
CA LYS A 43 -1.08 9.72 -3.09
C LYS A 43 -0.89 8.20 -3.05
N ARG A 44 -1.33 7.54 -1.98
CA ARG A 44 -1.26 6.10 -1.83
C ARG A 44 -2.25 5.46 -2.78
N LEU A 45 -1.82 4.46 -3.55
CA LEU A 45 -2.76 3.68 -4.35
C LEU A 45 -3.56 2.78 -3.42
N VAL A 46 -4.87 3.04 -3.34
CA VAL A 46 -5.82 2.34 -2.45
C VAL A 46 -6.79 1.46 -3.24
N THR A 47 -6.99 1.73 -4.53
CA THR A 47 -7.93 0.96 -5.33
C THR A 47 -7.37 -0.43 -5.62
N ILE A 48 -8.05 -1.44 -5.09
CA ILE A 48 -7.75 -2.87 -5.28
C ILE A 48 -7.62 -3.18 -6.77
N GLU A 49 -8.47 -2.61 -7.62
CA GLU A 49 -8.44 -2.81 -9.08
C GLU A 49 -7.06 -2.48 -9.69
N PHE A 50 -6.38 -1.43 -9.24
CA PHE A 50 -5.05 -1.07 -9.74
C PHE A 50 -3.98 -2.06 -9.27
N ILE A 51 -4.13 -2.59 -8.06
CA ILE A 51 -3.21 -3.57 -7.46
C ILE A 51 -3.36 -4.92 -8.16
N LEU A 52 -4.60 -5.34 -8.41
CA LEU A 52 -4.92 -6.60 -9.08
C LEU A 52 -4.46 -6.61 -10.54
N LEU A 53 -4.52 -5.47 -11.25
CA LEU A 53 -4.00 -5.37 -12.62
C LEU A 53 -2.47 -5.58 -12.74
N HIS A 54 -1.71 -5.37 -11.66
CA HIS A 54 -0.25 -5.62 -11.65
C HIS A 54 0.11 -7.02 -11.15
N SER A 55 -0.88 -7.76 -10.66
CA SER A 55 -0.76 -9.13 -10.16
C SER A 55 -1.65 -10.00 -11.03
N GLU A 56 -1.25 -10.19 -12.30
CA GLU A 56 -2.02 -11.03 -13.23
C GLU A 56 -2.26 -12.40 -12.59
N GLU A 57 -3.55 -12.72 -12.46
CA GLU A 57 -4.19 -14.02 -12.20
C GLU A 57 -3.42 -15.05 -11.37
N GLU A 58 -3.91 -15.34 -10.16
CA GLU A 58 -4.32 -16.71 -9.83
C GLU A 58 -5.19 -16.74 -8.56
N SER A 59 -6.46 -17.12 -8.74
CA SER A 59 -7.43 -17.44 -7.68
C SER A 59 -7.73 -16.32 -6.67
N ILE A 60 -8.50 -15.31 -7.09
CA ILE A 60 -9.27 -14.52 -6.12
C ILE A 60 -10.33 -15.47 -5.53
N ASN A 61 -10.01 -16.05 -4.37
CA ASN A 61 -10.98 -16.60 -3.43
C ASN A 61 -12.14 -15.59 -3.31
N GLU A 62 -13.38 -16.07 -3.39
CA GLU A 62 -14.61 -15.25 -3.36
C GLU A 62 -14.86 -14.58 -1.98
N GLU A 63 -13.83 -14.04 -1.33
CA GLU A 63 -13.98 -13.19 -0.16
C GLU A 63 -14.42 -11.80 -0.64
N LYS A 64 -15.75 -11.67 -0.77
CA LYS A 64 -16.48 -10.44 -1.04
C LYS A 64 -15.97 -9.32 -0.12
N TRP A 65 -15.30 -8.33 -0.70
CA TRP A 65 -14.98 -7.08 0.00
C TRP A 65 -16.27 -6.28 0.21
N CYS A 66 -16.78 -6.24 1.44
CA CYS A 66 -17.92 -5.41 1.80
C CYS A 66 -17.53 -3.92 1.76
N GLY A 67 -17.84 -3.27 0.64
CA GLY A 67 -17.50 -1.87 0.40
C GLY A 67 -18.23 -0.91 1.34
N ARG A 68 -17.45 -0.24 2.20
CA ARG A 68 -17.71 1.08 2.82
C ARG A 68 -18.69 1.21 3.98
N ASN A 69 -19.22 0.15 4.56
CA ASN A 69 -19.73 0.19 5.95
C ASN A 69 -19.63 -1.21 6.54
N PHE A 70 -19.02 -1.34 7.71
CA PHE A 70 -18.73 -2.61 8.38
C PHE A 70 -20.00 -3.32 8.90
N ILE A 71 -20.85 -3.80 8.01
CA ILE A 71 -21.86 -4.83 8.32
C ILE A 71 -21.87 -5.80 7.14
N CYS A 72 -21.21 -6.95 7.32
CA CYS A 72 -21.34 -8.08 6.40
C CYS A 72 -22.70 -8.73 6.66
N ALA A 73 -23.60 -8.68 5.68
CA ALA A 73 -24.95 -9.24 5.76
C ALA A 73 -25.03 -10.73 5.37
N GLU A 74 -23.89 -11.40 5.21
CA GLU A 74 -23.81 -12.82 4.83
C GLU A 74 -23.06 -13.69 5.87
N CYS A 75 -22.83 -13.12 7.05
CA CYS A 75 -22.62 -13.93 8.26
C CYS A 75 -23.95 -13.92 9.03
N ASP A 76 -24.82 -14.88 8.75
CA ASP A 76 -25.74 -15.33 9.80
C ASP A 76 -24.93 -15.96 10.95
#